data_AF-A0A964H793-F1
#
_entry.id   AF-A0A964H793-F1
#
_cell.length_a   1.000
_cell.length_b   1.000
_cell.length_c   1.000
_cell.angle_alpha   90.00
_cell.angle_beta   90.00
_cell.angle_gamma   90.00
#
_symmetry.space_group_name_H-M   'P 1'
#
loop_
_entity.id
_entity.type
_entity.pdbx_description
1 polymer ?
#
loop_
_entity_poly.entity_id
_entity_poly.type
_entity_poly.pdbx_seq_one_letter_code
_entity_poly.pdbx_strand_id
1 'polypeptide(L)'
;MEKNREEQGQTPQQKVPIEERKLTPGEKAGVTSALLMFFGVGMIMGGSASGKMGIFYGGTAIFTIGAGIALYLLFKYSPKNSDKWEE
;
A
#
# COMPACT_ATOMS: atom_id res chain seq x y z
N MET A 1 -40.39 28.72 30.14
CA MET A 1 -39.65 28.96 28.89
C MET A 1 -38.18 28.69 29.19
N GLU A 2 -37.73 27.45 29.05
CA GLU A 2 -36.31 27.10 29.19
C GLU A 2 -36.10 25.74 28.53
N LYS A 3 -36.26 25.75 27.21
CA LYS A 3 -35.90 24.64 26.33
C LYS A 3 -34.92 25.24 25.34
N ASN A 4 -33.63 25.34 25.68
CA ASN A 4 -32.52 25.66 24.77
C ASN A 4 -31.18 25.62 25.53
N ARG A 5 -30.59 24.42 25.61
CA ARG A 5 -29.18 24.10 25.93
C ARG A 5 -29.23 22.58 26.11
N GLU A 6 -28.95 21.78 25.09
CA GLU A 6 -27.73 20.95 25.08
C GLU A 6 -27.60 20.15 23.77
N GLU A 7 -27.82 20.77 22.60
CA GLU A 7 -27.54 20.10 21.32
C GLU A 7 -26.57 20.88 20.44
N GLN A 8 -25.45 21.31 21.03
CA GLN A 8 -24.31 21.83 20.28
C GLN A 8 -23.04 21.11 20.73
N GLY A 9 -22.75 20.01 20.02
CA GLY A 9 -21.51 19.26 20.21
C GLY A 9 -21.25 18.18 19.16
N GLN A 10 -22.08 18.05 18.13
CA GLN A 10 -21.80 17.16 17.01
C GLN A 10 -21.56 18.01 15.77
N THR A 11 -20.28 18.27 15.50
CA THR A 11 -19.80 18.77 14.21
C THR A 11 -20.50 17.99 13.09
N PRO A 12 -21.07 18.64 12.07
CA PRO A 12 -21.68 17.93 10.96
C PRO A 12 -20.62 17.01 10.37
N GLN A 13 -20.79 15.71 10.60
CA GLN A 13 -19.98 14.67 9.96
C GLN A 13 -20.09 14.91 8.48
N GLN A 14 -19.04 15.50 7.90
CA GLN A 14 -18.90 15.63 6.47
C GLN A 14 -18.85 14.21 5.94
N LYS A 15 -20.02 13.69 5.51
CA LYS A 15 -20.10 12.56 4.59
C LYS A 15 -19.43 13.02 3.31
N VAL A 16 -18.10 12.99 3.29
CA VAL A 16 -17.36 12.78 2.05
C VAL A 16 -18.02 11.56 1.44
N PRO A 17 -18.70 11.67 0.28
CA PRO A 17 -19.06 10.48 -0.44
C PRO A 17 -17.76 9.71 -0.61
N ILE A 18 -17.68 8.51 -0.06
CA ILE A 18 -16.57 7.61 -0.35
C ILE A 18 -16.75 7.30 -1.83
N GLU A 19 -16.18 8.13 -2.70
CA GLU A 19 -16.10 7.81 -4.11
C GLU A 19 -15.39 6.46 -4.15
N GLU A 20 -16.08 5.44 -4.66
CA GLU A 20 -15.49 4.14 -4.97
C GLU A 20 -14.48 4.36 -6.12
N ARG A 21 -13.35 4.96 -5.79
CA ARG A 21 -12.27 5.18 -6.74
C ARG A 21 -11.66 3.82 -7.05
N LYS A 22 -11.94 3.32 -8.24
CA LYS A 22 -11.32 2.10 -8.75
C LYS A 22 -9.80 2.31 -8.78
N LEU A 23 -9.06 1.35 -8.21
CA LEU A 23 -7.60 1.35 -8.23
C LEU A 23 -7.09 1.52 -9.68
N THR A 24 -6.19 2.47 -9.87
CA THR A 24 -5.50 2.68 -11.13
C THR A 24 -4.62 1.46 -11.46
N PRO A 25 -4.29 1.23 -12.74
CA PRO A 25 -3.40 0.12 -13.11
C PRO A 25 -2.04 0.16 -12.39
N GLY A 26 -1.50 1.36 -12.12
CA GLY A 26 -0.26 1.55 -11.38
C GLY A 26 -0.37 1.14 -9.91
N GLU A 27 -1.47 1.53 -9.25
CA GLU A 27 -1.74 1.12 -7.85
C GLU A 27 -1.97 -0.40 -7.75
N LYS A 28 -2.69 -1.01 -8.70
CA LYS A 28 -2.86 -2.47 -8.75
C LYS A 28 -1.52 -3.18 -8.88
N ALA A 29 -0.65 -2.71 -9.78
CA ALA A 29 0.69 -3.25 -9.93
C ALA A 29 1.54 -3.08 -8.66
N GLY A 30 1.36 -1.99 -7.93
CA GLY A 30 2.01 -1.76 -6.63
C GLY A 30 1.52 -2.72 -5.54
N VAL A 31 0.22 -3.00 -5.48
CA VAL A 31 -0.33 -4.00 -4.55
C VAL A 31 0.18 -5.40 -4.91
N THR A 32 0.20 -5.74 -6.22
CA THR A 32 0.75 -7.03 -6.68
C THR A 32 2.23 -7.17 -6.34
N SER A 33 3.03 -6.12 -6.50
CA SER A 33 4.46 -6.18 -6.15
C SER A 33 4.68 -6.36 -4.65
N ALA A 34 3.88 -5.69 -3.80
CA ALA A 34 3.90 -5.87 -2.36
C ALA A 34 3.57 -7.32 -1.95
N LEU A 35 2.56 -7.93 -2.57
CA LEU A 35 2.22 -9.34 -2.32
C LEU A 35 3.36 -10.29 -2.71
N LEU A 36 3.96 -10.09 -3.89
CA LEU A 36 5.10 -10.90 -4.33
C LEU A 36 6.28 -10.79 -3.36
N MET A 37 6.61 -9.57 -2.92
CA MET A 37 7.67 -9.37 -1.94
C MET A 37 7.35 -10.04 -0.59
N PHE A 38 6.10 -9.95 -0.12
CA PHE A 38 5.68 -10.62 1.12
C PHE A 38 5.83 -12.15 1.03
N PHE A 39 5.35 -12.77 -0.04
CA PHE A 39 5.55 -14.21 -0.26
C PHE A 39 7.03 -14.58 -0.42
N GLY A 40 7.79 -13.75 -1.13
CA GLY A 40 9.24 -13.92 -1.28
C GLY A 40 9.95 -13.97 0.07
N VAL A 41 9.66 -13.04 0.98
CA VAL A 41 10.21 -13.03 2.35
C VAL A 41 9.81 -14.29 3.11
N GLY A 42 8.55 -14.71 3.03
CA GLY A 42 8.08 -15.96 3.66
C GLY A 42 8.82 -17.19 3.16
N MET A 43 9.08 -17.28 1.85
CA MET A 43 9.86 -18.36 1.25
C MET A 43 11.33 -18.31 1.60
N ILE A 44 11.94 -17.12 1.66
CA ILE A 44 13.32 -16.94 2.12
C ILE A 44 13.45 -17.46 3.56
N MET A 45 12.60 -16.97 4.46
CA MET A 45 12.62 -17.33 5.88
C MET A 45 12.33 -18.83 6.09
N GLY A 46 11.28 -19.36 5.46
CA GLY A 46 10.91 -20.77 5.55
C GLY A 46 11.92 -21.71 4.87
N GLY A 47 12.51 -21.29 3.75
CA GLY A 47 13.55 -22.03 3.04
C GLY A 47 14.84 -22.13 3.85
N SER A 48 15.27 -21.02 4.47
CA SER A 48 16.42 -21.00 5.38
C SER A 48 16.19 -21.87 6.62
N ALA A 49 15.02 -21.78 7.24
CA ALA A 49 14.70 -22.56 8.44
C ALA A 49 14.59 -24.07 8.18
N SER A 50 14.14 -24.47 6.99
CA SER A 50 13.97 -25.88 6.60
C SER A 50 15.19 -26.49 5.90
N GLY A 51 16.26 -25.73 5.68
CA GLY A 51 17.44 -26.16 4.90
C GLY A 51 17.16 -26.41 3.41
N LYS A 52 15.98 -26.03 2.92
CA LYS A 52 15.58 -26.23 1.51
C LYS A 52 16.02 -25.05 0.66
N MET A 53 17.26 -25.12 0.17
CA MET A 53 17.86 -24.07 -0.65
C MET A 53 17.07 -23.72 -1.92
N GLY A 54 16.34 -24.68 -2.50
CA GLY A 54 15.46 -24.41 -3.65
C GLY A 54 14.32 -23.43 -3.33
N ILE A 55 13.72 -23.54 -2.14
CA ILE A 55 12.67 -22.61 -1.68
C ILE A 55 13.29 -21.25 -1.37
N PHE A 56 14.48 -21.22 -0.76
CA PHE A 56 15.21 -19.98 -0.50
C PHE A 56 15.45 -19.21 -1.80
N TYR A 57 16.09 -19.84 -2.80
CA TYR A 57 16.40 -19.19 -4.08
C TYR A 57 15.14 -18.80 -4.86
N GLY A 58 14.09 -19.63 -4.79
CA GLY A 58 12.77 -19.28 -5.34
C GLY A 58 12.19 -18.01 -4.69
N GLY A 59 12.28 -17.92 -3.36
CA GLY A 59 11.87 -16.74 -2.60
C GLY A 59 12.67 -15.49 -2.96
N THR A 60 14.00 -15.61 -3.09
CA THR A 60 14.86 -14.49 -3.50
C THR A 60 14.53 -14.01 -4.91
N ALA A 61 14.25 -14.91 -5.85
CA ALA A 61 13.86 -14.57 -7.21
C ALA A 61 12.52 -13.81 -7.24
N ILE A 62 11.51 -14.32 -6.53
CA ILE A 62 10.18 -13.67 -6.44
C ILE A 62 10.28 -12.29 -5.79
N PHE A 63 11.05 -12.18 -4.70
CA PHE A 63 11.27 -10.90 -4.03
C PHE A 63 11.94 -9.88 -4.97
N THR A 64 12.97 -10.30 -5.71
CA THR A 64 13.70 -9.42 -6.63
C THR A 64 12.79 -8.91 -7.76
N ILE A 65 11.91 -9.75 -8.29
CA ILE A 65 10.91 -9.34 -9.28
C ILE A 65 9.94 -8.31 -8.70
N GLY A 66 9.42 -8.57 -7.50
CA GLY A 66 8.54 -7.64 -6.81
C GLY A 66 9.21 -6.28 -6.53
N ALA A 67 10.45 -6.30 -6.05
CA ALA A 67 11.24 -5.10 -5.80
C ALA A 67 11.51 -4.31 -7.10
N GLY A 68 11.82 -5.01 -8.20
CA GLY A 68 11.99 -4.38 -9.52
C GLY A 68 10.73 -3.66 -10.00
N ILE A 69 9.55 -4.27 -9.83
CA ILE A 69 8.26 -3.64 -10.17
C ILE A 69 8.00 -2.42 -9.27
N ALA A 70 8.29 -2.53 -7.98
CA ALA A 70 8.10 -1.42 -7.04
C ALA A 70 9.01 -0.23 -7.38
N LEU A 71 10.29 -0.47 -7.68
CA LEU A 71 11.22 0.56 -8.15
C LEU A 71 10.75 1.17 -9.47
N TYR A 72 10.31 0.35 -10.42
CA TYR A 72 9.77 0.84 -11.69
C TYR A 72 8.58 1.78 -11.47
N LEU A 73 7.63 1.40 -10.62
CA LEU A 73 6.48 2.23 -10.28
C LEU A 73 6.90 3.51 -9.55
N LEU A 74 7.87 3.42 -8.64
CA LEU A 74 8.40 4.57 -7.91
C LEU A 74 9.03 5.60 -8.85
N PHE A 75 9.79 5.17 -9.86
CA PHE A 75 10.39 6.09 -10.84
C PHE A 75 9.36 6.61 -11.85
N LYS A 76 8.46 5.74 -12.33
CA LYS A 76 7.45 6.11 -13.33
C LYS A 76 6.40 7.07 -12.80
N TYR A 77 5.96 6.85 -11.57
CA TYR A 77 4.96 7.65 -10.87
C TYR A 77 5.59 8.51 -9.78
N SER A 78 6.91 8.76 -9.88
CA SER A 78 7.66 9.57 -8.91
C SER A 78 6.89 10.87 -8.69
N PRO A 79 6.59 11.24 -7.43
CA PRO A 79 5.78 12.40 -7.12
C PRO A 79 6.54 13.65 -7.53
N LYS A 80 6.40 14.07 -8.79
CA LYS A 80 7.02 15.31 -9.26
C LYS A 80 6.24 16.54 -8.78
N ASN A 81 5.06 16.41 -8.18
CA ASN A 81 4.25 17.52 -7.68
C ASN A 81 3.22 17.08 -6.62
N SER A 82 3.63 16.75 -5.39
CA SER A 82 2.69 16.67 -4.25
C SER A 82 3.06 17.56 -3.06
N ASP A 83 4.11 18.36 -3.17
CA ASP A 83 4.60 19.20 -2.07
C ASP A 83 4.36 20.69 -2.36
N LYS A 84 3.23 21.03 -2.98
CA LYS A 84 2.68 22.38 -2.90
C LYS A 84 1.72 22.44 -1.72
N TRP A 85 2.29 22.47 -0.51
CA TRP A 85 1.61 23.10 0.61
C TRP A 85 1.88 24.59 0.43
N GLU A 86 0.90 25.31 -0.13
CA GLU A 86 0.94 26.78 -0.18
C GLU A 86 0.76 27.29 1.26
N GLU A 87 1.84 27.86 1.82
CA GLU A 87 1.80 28.81 2.93
C GLU A 87 1.90 30.25 2.40
#